data_AF-A0A9D9WBW8-F1
#
_entry.id   AF-A0A9D9WBW8-F1
#
_cell.length_a   1.000
_cell.length_b   1.000
_cell.length_c   1.000
_cell.angle_alpha   90.00
_cell.angle_beta   90.00
_cell.angle_gamma   90.00
#
_symmetry.space_group_name_H-M   'P 1'
#
loop_
_entity.id
_entity.type
_entity.pdbx_description
1 polymer ?
#
loop_
_entity_poly.entity_id
_entity_poly.type
_entity_poly.pdbx_seq_one_letter_code
_entity_poly.pdbx_strand_id
1 'polypeptide(L)'
;MILTDLLSELKRKNIYLYLDNGALRGKFPPNTNTPELKTALQNHKAEIIEYLRQTQFDEGYAVIPINRENGLLLSYSQERLWFLDQFEGGSASYNLPGAVRLTGELDRSVLRRSLNEIIRRHEVLRTNFV
;
A
#
# COMPACT_ATOMS: atom_id res chain seq x y z
N MET A 1 -7.76 11.58 25.84
CA MET A 1 -7.07 11.04 24.65
C MET A 1 -7.38 11.98 23.50
N ILE A 2 -6.40 12.35 22.69
CA ILE A 2 -6.64 13.17 21.48
C ILE A 2 -6.87 12.24 20.28
N LEU A 3 -7.47 12.76 19.20
CA LEU A 3 -7.86 11.97 18.02
C LEU A 3 -6.69 11.15 17.44
N THR A 4 -5.49 11.73 17.36
CA THR A 4 -4.29 11.06 16.81
C THR A 4 -3.85 9.83 17.62
N ASP A 5 -4.00 9.89 18.94
CA ASP A 5 -3.68 8.76 19.83
C ASP A 5 -4.68 7.63 19.60
N LEU A 6 -5.97 7.98 19.50
CA LEU A 6 -7.03 7.02 19.20
C LEU A 6 -6.81 6.36 17.84
N LEU A 7 -6.51 7.12 16.78
CA LEU A 7 -6.23 6.58 15.45
C LEU A 7 -5.01 5.65 15.46
N SER A 8 -3.97 6.01 16.20
CA SER A 8 -2.77 5.17 16.37
C SER A 8 -3.08 3.87 17.12
N GLU A 9 -3.93 3.94 18.15
CA GLU A 9 -4.39 2.77 18.90
C GLU A 9 -5.23 1.83 18.02
N LEU A 10 -6.17 2.38 17.24
CA LEU A 10 -7.00 1.64 16.30
C LEU A 10 -6.13 0.88 15.30
N LYS A 11 -5.13 1.55 14.69
CA LYS A 11 -4.19 0.94 13.76
C LYS A 11 -3.41 -0.22 14.40
N ARG A 12 -2.88 -0.03 15.61
CA ARG A 12 -2.16 -1.08 16.35
C ARG A 12 -3.05 -2.28 16.69
N LYS A 13 -4.33 -2.05 16.95
CA LYS A 13 -5.34 -3.09 17.20
C LYS A 13 -5.95 -3.68 15.91
N ASN A 14 -5.47 -3.28 14.73
CA ASN A 14 -6.03 -3.66 13.41
C ASN A 14 -7.54 -3.39 13.29
N ILE A 15 -8.00 -2.28 13.88
CA ILE A 15 -9.37 -1.81 13.75
C ILE A 15 -9.40 -0.77 12.63
N TYR A 16 -10.29 -0.98 11.67
CA TYR A 16 -10.45 -0.09 10.53
C TYR A 16 -11.81 0.57 10.60
N LEU A 17 -11.85 1.90 10.54
CA LEU A 17 -13.09 2.68 10.45
C LEU A 17 -13.28 3.16 9.02
N TYR A 18 -14.53 3.21 8.57
CA TYR A 18 -14.89 3.69 7.23
C TYR A 18 -16.27 4.33 7.28
N LEU A 19 -16.59 5.12 6.27
CA LEU A 19 -17.94 5.63 6.08
C LEU A 19 -18.67 4.70 5.11
N ASP A 20 -19.93 4.37 5.40
CA ASP A 20 -20.83 3.64 4.52
C ASP A 20 -22.10 4.49 4.39
N ASN A 21 -22.32 5.06 3.21
CA ASN A 21 -23.41 6.01 2.96
C ASN A 21 -23.45 7.17 3.99
N GLY A 22 -22.26 7.64 4.41
CA GLY A 22 -22.11 8.71 5.41
C GLY A 22 -22.26 8.27 6.88
N ALA A 23 -22.58 7.01 7.16
CA ALA A 23 -22.61 6.46 8.50
C ALA A 23 -21.23 5.88 8.89
N LEU A 24 -20.75 6.19 10.10
CA LEU A 24 -19.50 5.62 10.62
C LEU A 24 -19.67 4.11 10.90
N ARG A 25 -18.87 3.30 10.22
CA ARG A 25 -18.75 1.85 10.37
C ARG A 25 -17.33 1.47 10.74
N GLY A 26 -17.15 0.22 11.16
CA GLY A 26 -15.82 -0.30 11.45
C GLY A 26 -15.73 -1.82 11.34
N LYS A 27 -14.53 -2.29 11.02
CA LYS A 27 -14.13 -3.70 11.03
C LYS A 27 -13.29 -3.93 12.29
N PHE A 28 -13.82 -4.76 13.18
CA PHE A 28 -13.24 -5.07 14.48
C PHE A 28 -12.79 -6.53 14.51
N PRO A 29 -11.51 -6.82 14.79
CA PRO A 29 -11.07 -8.19 15.07
C PRO A 29 -11.76 -8.77 16.32
N PRO A 30 -11.74 -10.10 16.52
CA PRO A 30 -12.28 -10.71 17.72
C PRO A 30 -11.69 -10.09 19.00
N ASN A 31 -12.52 -9.91 20.03
CA ASN A 31 -12.14 -9.37 21.35
C ASN A 31 -11.62 -7.92 21.38
N THR A 32 -11.74 -7.14 20.30
CA THR A 32 -11.29 -5.73 20.31
C THR A 32 -12.38 -4.73 20.69
N ASN A 33 -13.65 -5.15 20.72
CA ASN A 33 -14.78 -4.28 21.03
C ASN A 33 -14.98 -4.13 22.55
N THR A 34 -14.16 -3.28 23.18
CA THR A 34 -14.25 -3.00 24.62
C THR A 34 -15.13 -1.78 24.92
N PRO A 35 -15.72 -1.67 26.12
CA PRO A 35 -16.52 -0.51 26.53
C PRO A 35 -15.73 0.81 26.47
N GLU A 36 -14.44 0.78 26.80
CA GLU A 36 -13.54 1.93 26.79
C GLU A 36 -13.33 2.43 25.36
N LEU A 37 -13.11 1.50 24.43
CA LEU A 37 -13.00 1.81 23.01
C LEU A 37 -14.29 2.41 22.47
N LYS A 38 -15.45 1.84 22.82
CA LYS A 38 -16.75 2.36 22.39
C LYS A 38 -16.96 3.80 22.87
N THR A 39 -16.61 4.08 24.12
CA THR A 39 -16.68 5.43 24.71
C THR A 39 -15.74 6.40 23.98
N ALA A 40 -14.50 5.98 23.69
CA ALA A 40 -13.55 6.80 22.96
C ALA A 40 -14.03 7.11 21.53
N LEU A 41 -14.57 6.12 20.81
CA LEU A 41 -15.14 6.31 19.47
C LEU A 41 -16.34 7.26 19.48
N GLN A 42 -17.18 7.20 20.53
CA GLN A 42 -18.31 8.12 20.69
C GLN A 42 -17.86 9.55 20.94
N ASN A 43 -16.88 9.74 21.83
CA ASN A 43 -16.35 11.06 22.18
C ASN A 43 -15.70 11.79 20.99
N HIS A 44 -15.08 11.05 20.08
CA HIS A 44 -14.43 11.60 18.89
C HIS A 44 -15.23 11.39 17.59
N LYS A 45 -16.50 10.99 17.68
CA LYS A 45 -17.29 10.57 16.49
C LYS A 45 -17.31 11.64 15.39
N ALA A 46 -17.55 12.90 15.74
CA ALA A 46 -17.63 13.99 14.78
C ALA A 46 -16.28 14.23 14.07
N GLU A 47 -15.20 14.27 14.84
CA GLU A 47 -13.84 14.44 14.32
C GLU A 47 -13.40 13.28 13.43
N ILE A 48 -13.76 12.04 13.81
CA ILE A 48 -13.47 10.84 13.01
C ILE A 48 -14.21 10.90 11.67
N ILE A 49 -15.49 11.29 11.67
CA ILE A 49 -16.27 11.41 10.43
C ILE A 49 -15.66 12.46 9.52
N GLU A 50 -15.29 13.63 10.06
CA GLU A 50 -14.68 14.69 9.28
C GLU A 50 -13.31 14.29 8.75
N TYR A 51 -12.48 13.67 9.59
CA TYR A 51 -11.20 13.11 9.18
C TYR A 51 -11.38 12.09 8.04
N LEU A 52 -12.33 11.17 8.16
CA LEU A 52 -12.62 10.16 7.14
C LEU A 52 -13.20 10.75 5.86
N ARG A 53 -13.93 11.87 5.91
CA ARG A 53 -14.38 12.60 4.70
C ARG A 53 -13.23 13.29 3.98
N GLN A 54 -12.32 13.90 4.74
CA GLN A 54 -11.13 14.56 4.19
C GLN A 54 -10.10 13.55 3.69
N THR A 55 -10.03 12.38 4.32
CA THR A 55 -9.14 11.27 3.94
C THR A 55 -9.81 10.22 3.05
N GLN A 56 -11.10 10.38 2.72
CA GLN A 56 -11.77 9.75 1.57
C GLN A 56 -11.21 10.36 0.27
N PHE A 57 -9.89 10.30 0.12
CA PHE A 57 -9.28 10.08 -1.17
C PHE A 57 -9.43 8.57 -1.45
N ASP A 58 -10.39 8.30 -2.33
CA ASP A 58 -10.72 7.02 -2.98
C ASP A 58 -11.17 5.88 -2.08
N GLU A 59 -12.48 5.87 -1.80
CA GLU A 59 -13.23 4.62 -1.71
C GLU A 59 -12.96 3.78 -2.96
N GLY A 60 -12.01 2.85 -2.84
CA GLY A 60 -11.77 1.82 -3.83
C GLY A 60 -11.41 2.37 -5.20
N TYR A 61 -10.12 2.60 -5.42
CA TYR A 61 -9.57 2.26 -6.73
C TYR A 61 -9.87 0.78 -6.97
N ALA A 62 -11.02 0.49 -7.58
CA ALA A 62 -11.19 -0.75 -8.28
C ALA A 62 -9.95 -0.88 -9.16
N VAL A 63 -9.21 -1.96 -8.99
CA VAL A 63 -8.07 -2.23 -9.86
C VAL A 63 -8.68 -2.59 -11.21
N ILE A 64 -8.89 -1.58 -12.05
CA ILE A 64 -9.45 -1.74 -13.37
C ILE A 64 -8.30 -2.20 -14.28
N PRO A 65 -8.46 -3.31 -15.02
CA PRO A 65 -7.50 -3.68 -16.05
C PRO A 65 -7.37 -2.54 -17.06
N ILE A 66 -6.15 -2.06 -17.28
CA ILE A 66 -5.86 -1.04 -18.29
C ILE A 66 -5.28 -1.77 -19.53
N ASN A 67 -5.64 -1.31 -20.72
CA ASN A 67 -5.12 -1.84 -21.99
C ASN A 67 -3.58 -1.67 -22.06
N ARG A 68 -2.87 -2.65 -22.66
CA ARG A 68 -1.40 -2.72 -22.75
C ARG A 68 -0.86 -2.75 -24.18
N GLU A 69 -1.72 -2.59 -25.18
CA GLU A 69 -1.34 -2.56 -26.60
C GLU A 69 -0.56 -1.28 -26.92
N ASN A 70 -0.85 -0.20 -26.21
CA ASN A 70 -0.14 1.07 -26.32
C ASN A 70 0.73 1.32 -25.08
N GLY A 71 1.83 2.05 -25.26
CA GLY A 71 2.67 2.51 -24.16
C GLY A 71 1.85 3.32 -23.14
N LEU A 72 2.13 3.10 -21.87
CA LEU A 72 1.49 3.85 -20.78
C LEU A 72 2.33 5.08 -20.44
N LEU A 73 1.63 6.17 -20.09
CA LEU A 73 2.30 7.35 -19.56
C LEU A 73 2.99 7.02 -18.24
N LEU A 74 4.15 7.62 -18.03
CA LEU A 74 4.85 7.56 -16.76
C LEU A 74 4.01 8.21 -15.68
N SER A 75 4.02 7.63 -14.50
CA SER A 75 3.68 8.39 -13.29
C SER A 75 4.74 9.48 -13.06
N TYR A 76 4.37 10.55 -12.36
CA TYR A 76 5.31 11.63 -12.02
C TYR A 76 6.56 11.12 -11.28
N SER A 77 6.41 10.09 -10.44
CA SER A 77 7.56 9.47 -9.75
C SER A 77 8.50 8.75 -10.73
N GLN A 78 7.95 8.07 -11.74
CA GLN A 78 8.75 7.42 -12.77
C GLN A 78 9.45 8.44 -13.68
N GLU A 79 8.74 9.50 -14.11
CA GLU A 79 9.32 10.57 -14.92
C GLU A 79 10.49 11.27 -14.19
N ARG A 80 10.33 11.57 -12.90
CA ARG A 80 11.40 12.13 -12.08
C ARG A 80 12.63 11.23 -12.01
N LEU A 81 12.45 9.92 -11.79
CA LEU A 81 13.56 8.98 -11.71
C LEU A 81 14.25 8.80 -13.06
N TRP A 82 13.49 8.74 -14.15
CA TRP A 82 14.03 8.69 -15.51
C TRP A 82 14.86 9.94 -15.81
N PHE A 83 14.37 11.13 -15.47
CA PHE A 83 15.12 12.38 -15.63
C PHE A 83 16.45 12.36 -14.87
N LEU A 84 16.44 11.91 -13.61
CA LEU A 84 17.65 11.83 -12.79
C LEU A 84 18.66 10.83 -13.34
N ASP A 85 18.19 9.68 -13.83
CA ASP A 85 19.04 8.68 -14.49
C ASP A 85 19.76 9.25 -15.73
N GLN A 86 19.02 9.99 -16.57
CA GLN A 86 19.60 10.66 -17.75
C GLN A 86 20.54 11.81 -17.37
N PHE A 87 20.23 12.56 -16.32
CA PHE A 87 21.06 13.67 -15.84
C PHE A 87 22.38 13.20 -15.22
N GLU A 88 22.35 12.10 -14.47
CA GLU A 88 23.53 11.54 -13.79
C GLU A 88 24.34 10.58 -14.68
N GLY A 89 23.81 10.18 -15.85
CA GLY A 89 24.50 9.31 -16.81
C GLY A 89 24.47 7.82 -16.44
N GLY A 90 23.34 7.31 -15.92
CA GLY A 90 23.17 5.88 -15.61
C GLY A 90 23.61 5.46 -14.20
N SER A 91 23.43 6.35 -13.22
CA SER A 91 23.81 6.16 -11.82
C SER A 91 22.95 5.09 -11.12
N ALA A 92 23.60 4.19 -10.36
CA ALA A 92 22.93 3.16 -9.58
C ALA A 92 22.32 3.69 -8.26
N SER A 93 22.34 5.00 -8.01
CA SER A 93 21.98 5.61 -6.71
C SER A 93 20.53 5.37 -6.30
N TYR A 94 19.65 5.11 -7.26
CA TYR A 94 18.23 4.80 -7.02
C TYR A 94 17.90 3.30 -7.07
N ASN A 95 18.91 2.44 -7.25
CA ASN A 95 18.73 1.01 -7.10
C ASN A 95 18.60 0.65 -5.63
N LEU A 96 17.68 -0.27 -5.31
CA LEU A 96 17.49 -0.81 -3.96
C LEU A 96 18.02 -2.24 -3.92
N PRO A 97 19.34 -2.46 -3.80
CA PRO A 97 19.89 -3.80 -3.72
C PRO A 97 19.44 -4.47 -2.42
N GLY A 98 19.04 -5.74 -2.52
CA GLY A 98 18.69 -6.57 -1.39
C GLY A 98 19.37 -7.93 -1.49
N ALA A 99 19.72 -8.51 -0.35
CA ALA A 99 20.26 -9.87 -0.27
C ALA A 99 19.53 -10.65 0.82
N VAL A 100 19.24 -11.92 0.54
CA VAL A 100 18.60 -12.84 1.49
C VAL A 100 19.50 -14.05 1.65
N ARG A 101 19.73 -14.47 2.90
CA ARG A 101 20.44 -15.71 3.22
C ARG A 101 19.42 -16.84 3.33
N LEU A 102 19.56 -17.84 2.47
CA LEU A 102 18.81 -19.10 2.57
C LEU A 102 19.65 -20.12 3.33
N THR A 103 19.01 -20.91 4.19
CA THR A 103 19.64 -22.00 4.95
C THR A 103 18.98 -23.32 4.59
N GLY A 104 19.78 -24.40 4.55
CA GLY A 104 19.33 -25.73 4.12
C GLY A 104 19.64 -26.05 2.65
N GLU A 105 19.04 -27.12 2.14
CA GLU A 105 19.24 -27.54 0.76
C GLU A 105 18.48 -26.62 -0.22
N LEU A 106 19.21 -26.10 -1.21
CA LEU A 106 18.66 -25.21 -2.23
C LEU A 106 18.56 -25.90 -3.58
N ASP A 107 17.35 -26.18 -4.04
CA ASP A 107 17.10 -26.52 -5.44
C ASP A 107 17.10 -25.25 -6.30
N ARG A 108 18.22 -25.04 -7.01
CA ARG A 108 18.40 -23.88 -7.90
C ARG A 108 17.43 -23.89 -9.08
N SER A 109 16.98 -25.05 -9.54
CA SER A 109 16.03 -25.17 -10.63
C SER A 109 14.65 -24.65 -10.21
N VAL A 110 14.22 -25.03 -8.99
CA VAL A 110 12.96 -24.57 -8.40
C VAL A 110 13.03 -23.08 -8.09
N LEU A 111 14.12 -22.59 -7.48
CA LEU A 111 14.28 -21.15 -7.19
C LEU A 111 14.14 -20.31 -8.46
N ARG A 112 14.85 -20.69 -9.54
CA ARG A 112 14.78 -19.99 -10.82
C ARG A 112 13.37 -19.99 -11.41
N ARG A 113 12.66 -21.13 -11.37
CA ARG A 113 11.27 -21.21 -11.82
C ARG A 113 10.36 -20.29 -11.01
N SER A 114 10.50 -20.29 -9.69
CA SER A 114 9.72 -19.41 -8.80
C SER A 114 9.96 -17.93 -9.09
N LEU A 115 11.22 -17.52 -9.26
CA LEU A 115 11.56 -16.14 -9.62
C LEU A 115 10.98 -15.75 -10.98
N ASN A 116 11.07 -16.64 -11.98
CA ASN A 116 10.49 -16.40 -13.30
C ASN A 116 8.96 -16.26 -13.23
N GLU A 117 8.27 -17.04 -12.39
CA GLU A 117 6.82 -16.89 -12.20
C GLU A 117 6.44 -15.57 -11.53
N ILE A 118 7.26 -15.09 -10.59
CA ILE A 118 7.09 -13.75 -9.99
C ILE A 118 7.24 -12.67 -11.07
N ILE A 119 8.31 -12.71 -11.86
CA ILE A 119 8.53 -11.75 -12.97
C ILE A 119 7.38 -11.82 -14.00
N ARG A 120 6.93 -13.02 -14.35
CA ARG A 120 5.80 -13.21 -15.29
C ARG A 120 4.52 -12.58 -14.74
N ARG A 121 4.19 -12.83 -13.47
CA ARG A 121 2.98 -12.35 -12.79
C ARG A 121 2.98 -10.84 -12.55
N HIS A 122 4.13 -10.25 -12.21
CA HIS A 122 4.24 -8.85 -11.81
C HIS A 122 4.76 -7.99 -12.96
N GLU A 123 3.87 -7.25 -13.60
CA GLU A 123 4.18 -6.44 -14.78
C GLU A 123 5.29 -5.39 -14.54
N VAL A 124 5.31 -4.77 -13.36
CA VAL A 124 6.33 -3.75 -12.99
C VAL A 124 7.76 -4.28 -13.08
N LEU A 125 7.97 -5.59 -12.93
CA LEU A 125 9.30 -6.23 -13.04
C LEU A 125 9.74 -6.46 -14.50
N ARG A 126 8.85 -6.19 -15.46
CA ARG A 126 9.09 -6.32 -16.90
C ARG A 126 8.95 -4.99 -17.65
N THR A 127 8.71 -3.90 -16.93
CA THR A 127 8.59 -2.56 -17.51
C THR A 127 9.95 -2.07 -17.99
N ASN A 128 9.96 -1.49 -19.19
CA ASN A 128 11.10 -0.77 -19.75
C ASN A 128 10.63 0.63 -20.20
N PHE A 129 11.53 1.60 -20.19
CA PHE A 129 11.32 2.93 -20.74
C PHE A 129 11.98 3.00 -22.12
N VAL A 130 11.23 3.40 -23.16
CA VAL A 130 11.67 3.44 -24.56
C VAL A 130 11.51 4.83 -25.16
#